data_AF-A0A2E5QJP1-F1
#
_entry.id   AF-A0A2E5QJP1-F1
#
_cell.length_a   1.000
_cell.length_b   1.000
_cell.length_c   1.000
_cell.angle_alpha   90.00
_cell.angle_beta   90.00
_cell.angle_gamma   90.00
#
_symmetry.space_group_name_H-M   'P 1'
#
loop_
_entity.id
_entity.type
_entity.pdbx_description
1 polymer ?
#
loop_
_entity_poly.entity_id
_entity_poly.type
_entity_poly.pdbx_seq_one_letter_code
_entity_poly.pdbx_strand_id
1 'polypeptide(L)'
;MFRKISGREELDRIKSKRYDPYSYESNSSNILWLSIFLFLWSICSLILSFQDLNLRSMFINWESKGINTLPPSTFDPEGLIEFSKKEGINCVDIRSIVNEMNECSITLGYYSKFSNAQDISLIIFFIIVVILFICIFLFGSFIHRASRNLLTLQTKDQRFSPEMSVIWFFVPIMNFFRPWQIIKELFKGSDPGVDASMNWKTEGLIHYSVHLWGLFYFLVWIFNPVTVSRIWFNEINNMSDVIIAYNALVVSDIFLVILGFLAILVTIKLHLLQQYKRELVGFIKVQPKIPVDPIEKLLNDIDKKSK
;
A
#
# COMPACT_ATOMS: atom_id res chain seq x y z
N MET A 1 -47.72 8.45 11.90
CA MET A 1 -46.84 9.19 12.82
C MET A 1 -45.40 9.06 12.32
N PHE A 2 -45.00 9.87 11.33
CA PHE A 2 -43.67 9.79 10.73
C PHE A 2 -42.70 10.67 11.52
N ARG A 3 -41.83 10.03 12.31
CA ARG A 3 -40.75 10.73 13.02
C ARG A 3 -39.78 11.26 11.97
N LYS A 4 -39.65 12.58 11.83
CA LYS A 4 -38.56 13.21 11.07
C LYS A 4 -37.26 12.82 11.77
N ILE A 5 -36.59 11.78 11.26
CA ILE A 5 -35.26 11.39 11.71
C ILE A 5 -34.33 12.53 11.32
N SER A 6 -33.92 13.35 12.28
CA SER A 6 -32.88 14.35 12.04
C SER A 6 -31.56 13.62 11.84
N GLY A 7 -30.69 14.10 10.94
CA GLY A 7 -29.37 13.48 10.72
C GLY A 7 -28.52 13.40 11.99
N ARG A 8 -28.78 14.26 12.98
CA ARG A 8 -28.13 14.25 14.29
C ARG A 8 -28.52 13.03 15.14
N GLU A 9 -29.81 12.68 15.19
CA GLU A 9 -30.27 11.49 15.91
C GLU A 9 -29.67 10.21 15.32
N GLU A 10 -29.57 10.14 13.99
CA GLU A 10 -28.96 8.99 13.31
C GLU A 10 -27.45 8.89 13.58
N LEU A 11 -26.75 10.02 13.55
CA LEU A 11 -25.33 10.10 13.92
C LEU A 11 -25.10 9.66 15.37
N ASP A 12 -25.94 10.11 16.30
CA ASP A 12 -25.80 9.77 17.72
C ASP A 12 -26.16 8.31 17.98
N ARG A 13 -27.13 7.73 17.24
CA ARG A 13 -27.40 6.28 17.21
C ARG A 13 -26.23 5.47 16.67
N ILE A 14 -25.57 5.93 15.61
CA ILE A 14 -24.39 5.26 15.04
C ILE A 14 -23.21 5.33 16.03
N LYS A 15 -23.03 6.46 16.72
CA LYS A 15 -22.03 6.59 17.78
C LYS A 15 -22.32 5.65 18.94
N SER A 16 -23.57 5.56 19.40
CA SER A 16 -23.94 4.69 20.53
C SER A 16 -23.70 3.22 20.21
N LYS A 17 -24.00 2.79 18.97
CA LYS A 17 -23.72 1.42 18.49
C LYS A 17 -22.24 0.99 18.59
N ARG A 18 -21.30 1.94 18.67
CA ARG A 18 -19.87 1.63 18.86
C ARG A 18 -19.61 0.98 20.23
N TYR A 19 -20.49 1.20 21.19
CA TYR A 19 -20.39 0.69 22.56
C TYR A 19 -21.26 -0.55 22.79
N ASP A 20 -21.91 -1.06 21.75
CA ASP A 20 -22.67 -2.31 21.87
C ASP A 20 -21.71 -3.48 22.16
N PRO A 21 -22.10 -4.43 23.02
CA PRO A 21 -21.31 -5.62 23.27
C PRO A 21 -21.10 -6.40 21.98
N TYR A 22 -19.85 -6.76 21.68
CA TYR A 22 -19.51 -7.51 20.48
C TYR A 22 -18.82 -8.83 20.82
N SER A 23 -18.94 -9.80 19.92
CA SER A 23 -18.26 -11.09 19.99
C SER A 23 -17.22 -11.19 18.87
N TYR A 24 -16.43 -12.26 18.87
CA TYR A 24 -15.50 -12.55 17.78
C TYR A 24 -16.16 -12.47 16.40
N GLU A 25 -15.52 -11.75 15.48
CA GLU A 25 -15.96 -11.61 14.08
C GLU A 25 -14.96 -12.30 13.15
N SER A 26 -15.44 -13.22 12.32
CA SER A 26 -14.59 -13.87 11.32
C SER A 26 -14.19 -12.89 10.21
N ASN A 27 -12.92 -12.97 9.79
CA ASN A 27 -12.41 -12.23 8.64
C ASN A 27 -12.45 -13.03 7.33
N SER A 28 -13.02 -14.22 7.30
CA SER A 28 -12.97 -15.15 6.16
C SER A 28 -13.36 -14.50 4.81
N SER A 29 -14.52 -13.83 4.74
CA SER A 29 -14.95 -13.14 3.50
C SER A 29 -14.03 -11.98 3.12
N ASN A 30 -13.55 -11.21 4.11
CA ASN A 30 -12.66 -10.09 3.86
C ASN A 30 -11.30 -10.57 3.32
N ILE A 31 -10.75 -11.64 3.90
CA ILE A 31 -9.49 -12.25 3.47
C ILE A 31 -9.59 -12.85 2.09
N LEU A 32 -10.74 -13.45 1.74
CA LEU A 32 -10.96 -13.95 0.38
C LEU A 32 -10.82 -12.81 -0.64
N TRP A 33 -11.56 -11.71 -0.46
CA TRP A 33 -11.47 -10.56 -1.35
C TRP A 33 -10.09 -9.93 -1.34
N LEU A 34 -9.51 -9.73 -0.15
CA LEU A 34 -8.16 -9.19 0.01
C LEU A 34 -7.12 -10.05 -0.74
N SER A 35 -7.23 -11.37 -0.68
CA SER A 35 -6.31 -12.28 -1.37
C SER A 35 -6.47 -12.20 -2.88
N ILE A 36 -7.71 -12.12 -3.39
CA ILE A 36 -7.99 -11.94 -4.82
C ILE A 36 -7.37 -10.62 -5.33
N PHE A 37 -7.62 -9.51 -4.63
CA PHE A 37 -7.10 -8.22 -5.06
C PHE A 37 -5.58 -8.10 -4.90
N LEU A 38 -4.99 -8.66 -3.84
CA LEU A 38 -3.53 -8.71 -3.69
C LEU A 38 -2.88 -9.58 -4.76
N PHE A 39 -3.52 -10.69 -5.15
CA PHE A 39 -3.03 -11.53 -6.24
C PHE A 39 -3.08 -10.80 -7.58
N LEU A 40 -4.19 -10.12 -7.89
CA LEU A 40 -4.31 -9.29 -9.08
C LEU A 40 -3.28 -8.15 -9.08
N TRP A 41 -3.08 -7.51 -7.93
CA TRP A 41 -2.06 -6.48 -7.74
C TRP A 41 -0.65 -7.02 -8.03
N SER A 42 -0.29 -8.18 -7.50
CA SER A 42 0.97 -8.86 -7.79
C SER A 42 1.11 -9.22 -9.27
N ILE A 43 0.04 -9.65 -9.95
CA ILE A 43 0.07 -9.91 -11.41
C ILE A 43 0.34 -8.61 -12.18
N CYS A 44 -0.36 -7.52 -11.87
CA CYS A 44 -0.15 -6.24 -12.53
C CYS A 44 1.26 -5.69 -12.30
N SER A 45 1.81 -5.81 -11.08
CA SER A 45 3.20 -5.46 -10.79
C SER A 45 4.19 -6.31 -11.58
N LEU A 46 3.92 -7.61 -11.76
CA LEU A 46 4.76 -8.47 -12.59
C LEU A 46 4.71 -8.05 -14.07
N ILE A 47 3.53 -7.68 -14.58
CA ILE A 47 3.37 -7.14 -15.95
C ILE A 47 4.16 -5.83 -16.11
N LEU A 48 4.10 -4.92 -15.12
CA LEU A 48 4.89 -3.68 -15.13
C LEU A 48 6.40 -3.99 -15.17
N SER A 49 6.85 -4.96 -14.38
CA SER A 49 8.24 -5.40 -14.36
C SER A 49 8.71 -5.89 -15.74
N PHE A 50 7.88 -6.65 -16.46
CA PHE A 50 8.16 -7.06 -17.83
C PHE A 50 8.20 -5.88 -18.80
N GLN A 51 7.32 -4.90 -18.64
CA GLN A 51 7.32 -3.70 -19.46
C GLN A 51 8.60 -2.87 -19.24
N ASP A 52 9.04 -2.72 -17.99
CA ASP A 52 10.26 -2.00 -17.65
C ASP A 52 11.52 -2.74 -18.13
N LEU A 53 11.51 -4.08 -18.13
CA LEU A 53 12.54 -4.89 -18.79
C LEU A 53 12.59 -4.66 -20.31
N ASN A 54 11.44 -4.52 -20.96
CA ASN A 54 11.38 -4.23 -22.39
C ASN A 54 11.91 -2.83 -22.71
N LEU A 55 11.54 -1.83 -21.91
CA LEU A 55 12.04 -0.45 -22.01
C LEU A 55 13.57 -0.43 -21.83
N ARG A 56 14.09 -1.09 -20.79
CA ARG A 56 15.53 -1.28 -20.59
C ARG A 56 16.20 -1.88 -21.83
N SER A 57 15.65 -2.95 -22.40
CA SER A 57 16.23 -3.59 -23.58
C SER A 57 16.17 -2.69 -24.82
N MET A 58 15.13 -1.86 -24.95
CA MET A 58 15.02 -0.85 -25.99
C MET A 58 16.14 0.19 -25.88
N PHE A 59 16.39 0.71 -24.67
CA PHE A 59 17.44 1.71 -24.43
C PHE A 59 18.84 1.16 -24.68
N ILE A 60 19.13 -0.09 -24.29
CA ILE A 60 20.41 -0.76 -24.61
C ILE A 60 20.60 -0.87 -26.13
N ASN A 61 19.55 -1.20 -26.87
CA ASN A 61 19.59 -1.26 -28.34
C ASN A 61 19.83 0.14 -28.94
N TRP A 62 19.21 1.17 -28.40
CA TRP A 62 19.40 2.55 -28.86
C TRP A 62 20.82 3.05 -28.60
N GLU A 63 21.34 2.82 -27.40
CA GLU A 63 22.73 3.12 -27.04
C GLU A 63 23.72 2.43 -28.00
N SER A 64 23.47 1.14 -28.32
CA SER A 64 24.30 0.39 -29.28
C SER A 64 24.28 0.95 -30.71
N LYS A 65 23.25 1.75 -31.06
CA LYS A 65 23.12 2.45 -32.35
C LYS A 65 23.65 3.88 -32.30
N GLY A 66 24.24 4.29 -31.18
CA GLY A 66 24.79 5.63 -30.99
C GLY A 66 23.78 6.67 -30.51
N ILE A 67 22.57 6.26 -30.10
CA ILE A 67 21.56 7.17 -29.53
C ILE A 67 21.76 7.28 -28.02
N ASN A 68 22.13 8.46 -27.53
CA ASN A 68 22.61 8.64 -26.15
C ASN A 68 21.67 9.46 -25.24
N THR A 69 20.67 10.13 -25.80
CA THR A 69 19.67 10.90 -25.05
C THR A 69 18.26 10.39 -25.32
N LEU A 70 17.29 10.82 -24.51
CA LEU A 70 15.88 10.47 -24.68
C LEU A 70 15.15 11.52 -25.51
N PRO A 71 14.20 11.12 -26.37
CA PRO A 71 13.22 12.06 -26.90
C PRO A 71 12.29 12.56 -25.79
N PRO A 72 11.60 13.70 -25.98
CA PRO A 72 10.65 14.21 -24.99
C PRO A 72 9.51 13.21 -24.74
N SER A 73 9.02 13.16 -23.50
CA SER A 73 7.93 12.26 -23.08
C SER A 73 6.56 12.71 -23.59
N THR A 74 6.39 14.00 -23.85
CA THR A 74 5.20 14.58 -24.47
C THR A 74 5.56 15.15 -25.83
N PHE A 75 4.56 15.31 -26.71
CA PHE A 75 4.80 15.92 -28.01
C PHE A 75 5.23 17.39 -27.83
N ASP A 76 6.52 17.63 -28.04
CA ASP A 76 7.14 18.94 -27.98
C ASP A 76 8.06 19.13 -29.21
N PRO A 77 7.64 19.90 -30.22
CA PRO A 77 8.43 20.11 -31.43
C PRO A 77 9.82 20.70 -31.17
N GLU A 78 9.98 21.58 -30.18
CA GLU A 78 11.28 22.18 -29.85
C GLU A 78 12.22 21.16 -29.23
N GLY A 79 11.74 20.40 -28.24
CA GLY A 79 12.47 19.29 -27.63
C GLY A 79 12.84 18.19 -28.64
N LEU A 80 12.01 17.92 -29.66
CA LEU A 80 12.33 16.97 -30.71
C LEU A 80 13.47 17.45 -31.62
N ILE A 81 13.54 18.75 -31.93
CA ILE A 81 14.67 19.34 -32.67
C ILE A 81 15.93 19.30 -31.81
N GLU A 82 15.84 19.61 -30.52
CA GLU A 82 16.97 19.54 -29.60
C GLU A 82 17.53 18.12 -29.50
N PHE A 83 16.65 17.12 -29.32
CA PHE A 83 17.01 15.71 -29.37
C PHE A 83 17.70 15.35 -30.69
N SER A 84 17.12 15.75 -31.83
CA SER A 84 17.67 15.46 -33.15
C SER A 84 19.06 16.06 -33.33
N LYS A 85 19.26 17.29 -32.84
CA LYS A 85 20.56 17.98 -32.85
C LYS A 85 21.60 17.27 -31.97
N LYS A 86 21.22 16.79 -30.78
CA LYS A 86 22.11 16.05 -29.88
C LYS A 86 22.54 14.70 -30.47
N GLU A 87 21.63 14.03 -31.16
CA GLU A 87 21.87 12.73 -31.77
C GLU A 87 22.42 12.80 -33.21
N GLY A 88 22.63 14.00 -33.75
CA GLY A 88 23.13 14.19 -35.12
C GLY A 88 22.16 13.77 -36.23
N ILE A 89 20.85 13.77 -35.95
CA ILE A 89 19.78 13.45 -36.90
C ILE A 89 19.41 14.72 -37.69
N ASN A 90 19.26 14.58 -39.01
CA ASN A 90 18.93 15.70 -39.90
C ASN A 90 17.44 16.09 -39.81
N CYS A 91 17.02 16.69 -38.69
CA CYS A 91 15.68 17.24 -38.46
C CYS A 91 15.81 18.61 -37.80
N VAL A 92 15.63 19.68 -38.59
CA VAL A 92 16.02 21.05 -38.21
C VAL A 92 14.84 22.04 -38.15
N ASP A 93 13.72 21.72 -38.81
CA ASP A 93 12.56 22.62 -38.91
C ASP A 93 11.31 22.00 -38.27
N ILE A 94 10.61 22.82 -37.48
CA ILE A 94 9.32 22.49 -36.88
C ILE A 94 8.28 22.20 -37.97
N ARG A 95 8.32 22.91 -39.10
CA ARG A 95 7.38 22.68 -40.21
C ARG A 95 7.54 21.28 -40.79
N SER A 96 8.77 20.76 -40.84
CA SER A 96 9.05 19.40 -41.30
C SER A 96 8.55 18.32 -40.32
N ILE A 97 8.50 18.62 -39.02
CA ILE A 97 7.87 17.77 -37.99
C ILE A 97 6.35 17.74 -38.17
N VAL A 98 5.71 18.92 -38.31
CA VAL A 98 4.25 19.04 -38.44
C VAL A 98 3.73 18.42 -39.73
N ASN A 99 4.51 18.51 -40.81
CA ASN A 99 4.14 17.96 -42.12
C ASN A 99 4.66 16.54 -42.36
N GLU A 100 5.19 15.85 -41.33
CA GLU A 100 5.78 14.49 -41.41
C GLU A 100 6.71 14.30 -42.61
N MET A 101 7.53 15.30 -42.92
CA MET A 101 8.45 15.23 -44.05
C MET A 101 9.55 14.20 -43.80
N ASN A 102 10.04 13.56 -44.87
CA ASN A 102 10.97 12.43 -44.81
C ASN A 102 12.20 12.65 -43.91
N GLU A 103 12.67 13.90 -43.78
CA GLU A 103 13.84 14.29 -42.97
C GLU A 103 13.66 14.06 -41.46
N CYS A 104 12.44 14.24 -40.92
CA CYS A 104 12.15 14.09 -39.49
C CYS A 104 11.52 12.74 -39.10
N SER A 105 11.30 11.85 -40.08
CA SER A 105 10.65 10.55 -39.88
C SER A 105 11.37 9.67 -38.85
N ILE A 106 12.71 9.71 -38.81
CA ILE A 106 13.53 8.95 -37.86
C ILE A 106 13.28 9.42 -36.42
N THR A 107 13.34 10.74 -36.19
CA THR A 107 13.07 11.35 -34.88
C THR A 107 11.67 11.02 -34.38
N LEU A 108 10.66 11.18 -35.24
CA LEU A 108 9.28 10.82 -34.94
C LEU A 108 9.12 9.33 -34.64
N GLY A 109 9.92 8.47 -35.29
CA GLY A 109 9.99 7.04 -35.01
C GLY A 109 10.52 6.71 -33.61
N TYR A 110 11.54 7.44 -33.14
CA TYR A 110 12.04 7.30 -31.76
C TYR A 110 11.02 7.82 -30.74
N TYR A 111 10.48 9.02 -30.98
CA TYR A 111 9.46 9.63 -30.13
C TYR A 111 8.22 8.75 -29.98
N SER A 112 7.65 8.27 -31.09
CA SER A 112 6.45 7.42 -31.07
C SER A 112 6.69 6.10 -30.35
N LYS A 113 7.86 5.47 -30.51
CA LYS A 113 8.22 4.26 -29.76
C LYS A 113 8.38 4.52 -28.26
N PHE A 114 9.04 5.61 -27.89
CA PHE A 114 9.25 5.98 -26.49
C PHE A 114 7.94 6.32 -25.79
N SER A 115 7.17 7.26 -26.35
CA SER A 115 5.88 7.71 -25.80
C SER A 115 4.90 6.54 -25.65
N ASN A 116 4.72 5.71 -26.68
CA ASN A 116 3.84 4.55 -26.59
C ASN A 116 4.27 3.56 -25.48
N ALA A 117 5.57 3.30 -25.34
CA ALA A 117 6.05 2.39 -24.30
C ALA A 117 5.87 2.96 -22.89
N GLN A 118 6.05 4.28 -22.74
CA GLN A 118 5.82 4.99 -21.49
C GLN A 118 4.33 5.05 -21.12
N ASP A 119 3.45 5.28 -22.09
CA ASP A 119 1.99 5.30 -21.88
C ASP A 119 1.48 3.94 -21.39
N ILE A 120 2.01 2.84 -21.94
CA ILE A 120 1.70 1.49 -21.46
C ILE A 120 2.10 1.32 -19.99
N SER A 121 3.32 1.73 -19.60
CA SER A 121 3.77 1.68 -18.20
C SER A 121 2.87 2.54 -17.29
N LEU A 122 2.47 3.73 -17.74
CA LEU A 122 1.60 4.64 -16.98
C LEU A 122 0.21 4.05 -16.75
N ILE A 123 -0.38 3.41 -17.78
CA ILE A 123 -1.68 2.74 -17.67
C ILE A 123 -1.61 1.58 -16.66
N ILE A 124 -0.58 0.74 -16.76
CA ILE A 124 -0.38 -0.38 -15.83
C ILE A 124 -0.20 0.14 -14.40
N PHE A 125 0.63 1.17 -14.21
CA PHE A 125 0.84 1.81 -12.91
C PHE A 125 -0.48 2.37 -12.33
N PHE A 126 -1.30 3.01 -13.15
CA PHE A 126 -2.61 3.51 -12.72
C PHE A 126 -3.52 2.37 -12.25
N ILE A 127 -3.57 1.24 -12.98
CA ILE A 127 -4.33 0.05 -12.59
C ILE A 127 -3.84 -0.49 -11.23
N ILE A 128 -2.51 -0.58 -11.04
CA ILE A 128 -1.90 -1.00 -9.77
C ILE A 128 -2.35 -0.08 -8.62
N VAL A 129 -2.36 1.24 -8.83
CA VAL A 129 -2.81 2.22 -7.83
C VAL A 129 -4.29 2.03 -7.48
N VAL A 130 -5.16 1.84 -8.47
CA VAL A 130 -6.60 1.60 -8.24
C VAL A 130 -6.81 0.33 -7.41
N ILE A 131 -6.13 -0.77 -7.75
CA ILE A 131 -6.21 -2.02 -6.98
C ILE A 131 -5.65 -1.81 -5.57
N LEU A 132 -4.55 -1.08 -5.42
CA LEU A 132 -3.97 -0.76 -4.12
C LEU A 132 -4.97 -0.01 -3.22
N PHE A 133 -5.74 0.95 -3.77
CA PHE A 133 -6.78 1.63 -3.00
C PHE A 133 -7.83 0.65 -2.45
N ILE A 134 -8.27 -0.32 -3.25
CA ILE A 134 -9.19 -1.36 -2.78
C ILE A 134 -8.54 -2.19 -1.67
N CYS A 135 -7.28 -2.61 -1.86
CA CYS A 135 -6.52 -3.35 -0.87
C CYS A 135 -6.35 -2.58 0.45
N ILE A 136 -6.15 -1.26 0.41
CA ILE A 136 -6.04 -0.43 1.62
C ILE A 136 -7.30 -0.54 2.49
N PHE A 137 -8.50 -0.47 1.89
CA PHE A 137 -9.75 -0.60 2.64
C PHE A 137 -9.96 -2.02 3.19
N LEU A 138 -9.69 -3.05 2.39
CA LEU A 138 -9.85 -4.45 2.80
C LEU A 138 -8.84 -4.81 3.91
N PHE A 139 -7.58 -4.43 3.74
CA PHE A 139 -6.52 -4.64 4.72
C PHE A 139 -6.78 -3.83 6.00
N GLY A 140 -7.17 -2.56 5.89
CA GLY A 140 -7.54 -1.73 7.04
C GLY A 140 -8.71 -2.33 7.83
N SER A 141 -9.77 -2.77 7.14
CA SER A 141 -10.91 -3.47 7.75
C SER A 141 -10.46 -4.77 8.44
N PHE A 142 -9.57 -5.53 7.81
CA PHE A 142 -9.00 -6.75 8.39
C PHE A 142 -8.25 -6.46 9.68
N ILE A 143 -7.34 -5.49 9.67
CA ILE A 143 -6.53 -5.10 10.83
C ILE A 143 -7.40 -4.58 11.97
N HIS A 144 -8.38 -3.72 11.66
CA HIS A 144 -9.32 -3.22 12.65
C HIS A 144 -10.07 -4.38 13.32
N ARG A 145 -10.64 -5.30 12.54
CA ARG A 145 -11.35 -6.48 13.08
C ARG A 145 -10.43 -7.41 13.85
N ALA A 146 -9.23 -7.68 13.34
CA ALA A 146 -8.25 -8.53 14.00
C ALA A 146 -7.83 -7.96 15.36
N SER A 147 -7.63 -6.65 15.46
CA SER A 147 -7.36 -5.96 16.74
C SER A 147 -8.56 -6.03 17.68
N ARG A 148 -9.79 -5.79 17.21
CA ARG A 148 -11.00 -5.96 18.04
C ARG A 148 -11.14 -7.37 18.60
N ASN A 149 -10.84 -8.37 17.78
CA ASN A 149 -10.93 -9.77 18.16
C ASN A 149 -9.98 -10.13 19.31
N LEU A 150 -8.83 -9.46 19.47
CA LEU A 150 -7.92 -9.76 20.59
C LEU A 150 -8.61 -9.68 21.95
N LEU A 151 -9.45 -8.66 22.17
CA LEU A 151 -10.20 -8.52 23.41
C LEU A 151 -11.20 -9.68 23.62
N THR A 152 -11.77 -10.21 22.53
CA THR A 152 -12.66 -11.38 22.57
C THR A 152 -11.90 -12.70 22.79
N LEU A 153 -10.59 -12.71 22.51
CA LEU A 153 -9.68 -13.83 22.76
C LEU A 153 -9.00 -13.72 24.15
N GLN A 154 -9.64 -13.00 25.08
CA GLN A 154 -9.14 -12.65 26.43
C GLN A 154 -7.77 -11.96 26.45
N THR A 155 -7.30 -11.44 25.33
CA THR A 155 -6.02 -10.74 25.24
C THR A 155 -6.25 -9.26 25.55
N LYS A 156 -6.05 -8.89 26.82
CA LYS A 156 -6.26 -7.52 27.31
C LYS A 156 -4.99 -6.67 27.18
N ASP A 157 -5.16 -5.36 27.37
CA ASP A 157 -4.09 -4.37 27.41
C ASP A 157 -3.25 -4.26 26.13
N GLN A 158 -3.90 -4.34 24.96
CA GLN A 158 -3.24 -4.02 23.69
C GLN A 158 -2.67 -2.60 23.69
N ARG A 159 -1.46 -2.44 23.17
CA ARG A 159 -0.75 -1.17 23.01
C ARG A 159 -1.44 -0.29 21.97
N PHE A 160 -1.92 -0.89 20.87
CA PHE A 160 -2.65 -0.18 19.82
C PHE A 160 -4.14 -0.49 19.92
N SER A 161 -4.98 0.56 19.99
CA SER A 161 -6.41 0.37 19.82
C SER A 161 -6.74 -0.04 18.37
N PRO A 162 -7.93 -0.62 18.12
CA PRO A 162 -8.36 -1.02 16.78
C PRO A 162 -8.31 0.11 15.75
N GLU A 163 -8.68 1.33 16.15
CA GLU A 163 -8.64 2.51 15.28
C GLU A 163 -7.20 2.93 14.99
N MET A 164 -6.36 3.00 16.03
CA MET A 164 -4.96 3.38 15.88
C MET A 164 -4.17 2.35 15.07
N SER A 165 -4.56 1.08 15.13
CA SER A 165 -3.98 0.00 14.34
C SER A 165 -4.12 0.22 12.82
N VAL A 166 -5.10 1.02 12.39
CA VAL A 166 -5.28 1.40 10.97
C VAL A 166 -4.65 2.77 10.68
N ILE A 167 -4.86 3.75 11.56
CA ILE A 167 -4.43 5.15 11.32
C ILE A 167 -2.92 5.26 11.13
N TRP A 168 -2.12 4.44 11.83
CA TRP A 168 -0.65 4.52 11.73
C TRP A 168 -0.09 4.22 10.33
N PHE A 169 -0.85 3.57 9.45
CA PHE A 169 -0.45 3.34 8.05
C PHE A 169 -0.47 4.63 7.21
N PHE A 170 -1.19 5.66 7.65
CA PHE A 170 -1.36 6.92 6.90
C PHE A 170 -0.46 8.05 7.41
N VAL A 171 0.23 7.86 8.54
CA VAL A 171 1.14 8.85 9.11
C VAL A 171 2.54 8.63 8.51
N PRO A 172 3.08 9.50 7.64
CA PRO A 172 4.22 9.19 6.77
C PRO A 172 5.46 8.62 7.49
N ILE A 173 5.89 9.26 8.58
CA ILE A 173 7.08 8.83 9.34
C ILE A 173 6.81 7.53 10.12
N MET A 174 5.62 7.42 10.69
CA MET A 174 5.23 6.27 11.52
C MET A 174 4.91 5.03 10.67
N ASN A 175 4.45 5.24 9.44
CA ASN A 175 4.13 4.20 8.47
C ASN A 175 5.36 3.31 8.18
N PHE A 176 6.56 3.82 8.42
CA PHE A 176 7.80 3.07 8.22
C PHE A 176 7.94 1.85 9.15
N PHE A 177 7.51 1.95 10.42
CA PHE A 177 7.74 0.90 11.42
C PHE A 177 6.50 0.49 12.25
N ARG A 178 5.49 1.36 12.36
CA ARG A 178 4.26 1.04 13.11
C ARG A 178 3.47 -0.13 12.51
N PRO A 179 3.28 -0.24 11.17
CA PRO A 179 2.63 -1.40 10.57
C PRO A 179 3.20 -2.74 11.04
N TRP A 180 4.53 -2.88 11.02
CA TRP A 180 5.20 -4.08 11.50
C TRP A 180 4.97 -4.33 13.00
N GLN A 181 5.03 -3.29 13.83
CA GLN A 181 4.74 -3.42 15.27
C GLN A 181 3.30 -3.87 15.53
N ILE A 182 2.33 -3.37 14.76
CA ILE A 182 0.91 -3.72 14.88
C ILE A 182 0.70 -5.18 14.51
N ILE A 183 1.18 -5.62 13.34
CA ILE A 183 1.05 -7.04 12.93
C ILE A 183 1.74 -7.96 13.95
N LYS A 184 2.93 -7.59 14.42
CA LYS A 184 3.65 -8.35 15.45
C LYS A 184 2.82 -8.51 16.72
N GLU A 185 2.19 -7.44 17.19
CA GLU A 185 1.31 -7.48 18.35
C GLU A 185 0.07 -8.36 18.11
N LEU A 186 -0.55 -8.26 16.94
CA LEU A 186 -1.69 -9.10 16.58
C LEU A 186 -1.33 -10.59 16.59
N PHE A 187 -0.15 -10.98 16.07
CA PHE A 187 0.32 -12.37 16.14
C PHE A 187 0.53 -12.83 17.57
N LYS A 188 1.25 -12.05 18.39
CA LYS A 188 1.48 -12.38 19.80
C LYS A 188 0.18 -12.57 20.58
N GLY A 189 -0.77 -11.66 20.39
CA GLY A 189 -2.07 -11.73 21.06
C GLY A 189 -2.94 -12.88 20.56
N SER A 190 -2.71 -13.34 19.33
CA SER A 190 -3.46 -14.43 18.71
C SER A 190 -2.84 -15.81 18.96
N ASP A 191 -1.71 -15.89 19.68
CA ASP A 191 -1.06 -17.15 20.01
C ASP A 191 -1.95 -18.00 20.92
N PRO A 192 -2.34 -19.22 20.51
CA PRO A 192 -3.12 -20.15 21.33
C PRO A 192 -2.31 -20.80 22.46
N GLY A 193 -0.98 -20.80 22.36
CA GLY A 193 -0.09 -21.42 23.36
C GLY A 193 0.13 -20.56 24.61
N VAL A 194 -0.36 -19.32 24.62
CA VAL A 194 -0.21 -18.41 25.77
C VAL A 194 -1.56 -18.09 26.37
N ASP A 195 -1.65 -18.33 27.68
CA ASP A 195 -2.85 -18.03 28.48
C ASP A 195 -3.23 -16.54 28.40
N ALA A 196 -4.51 -16.29 28.64
CA ALA A 196 -5.14 -14.97 28.65
C ALA A 196 -4.56 -13.94 29.65
N SER A 197 -3.55 -14.30 30.44
CA SER A 197 -2.90 -13.43 31.41
C SER A 197 -1.72 -12.66 30.80
N MET A 198 -1.16 -11.69 31.54
CA MET A 198 -0.30 -10.57 31.07
C MET A 198 0.95 -10.94 30.24
N ASN A 199 1.32 -12.21 30.12
CA ASN A 199 2.57 -12.65 29.50
C ASN A 199 2.51 -12.82 27.97
N TRP A 200 1.34 -12.70 27.32
CA TRP A 200 1.23 -12.79 25.85
C TRP A 200 2.14 -11.80 25.10
N LYS A 201 2.44 -10.65 25.72
CA LYS A 201 3.34 -9.63 25.14
C LYS A 201 4.79 -10.10 25.03
N THR A 202 5.24 -10.96 25.95
CA THR A 202 6.61 -11.48 26.01
C THR A 202 6.71 -12.85 25.36
N GLU A 203 5.79 -13.75 25.68
CA GLU A 203 5.83 -15.18 25.33
C GLU A 203 5.15 -15.51 24.00
N GLY A 204 4.27 -14.61 23.50
CA GLY A 204 3.53 -14.85 22.25
C GLY A 204 4.46 -15.08 21.05
N LEU A 205 4.18 -16.16 20.33
CA LEU A 205 4.89 -16.57 19.13
C LEU A 205 4.65 -15.58 18.00
N ILE A 206 5.72 -15.31 17.25
CA ILE A 206 5.68 -14.52 16.02
C ILE A 206 6.11 -15.44 14.89
N HIS A 207 5.23 -15.61 13.92
CA HIS A 207 5.58 -16.39 12.74
C HIS A 207 6.62 -15.64 11.88
N TYR A 208 7.65 -16.33 11.37
CA TYR A 208 8.75 -15.74 10.58
C TYR A 208 8.27 -14.86 9.40
N SER A 209 7.13 -15.22 8.79
CA SER A 209 6.50 -14.43 7.72
C SER A 209 6.22 -12.98 8.08
N VAL A 210 6.03 -12.64 9.37
CA VAL A 210 5.82 -11.26 9.82
C VAL A 210 7.10 -10.43 9.67
N HIS A 211 8.26 -11.03 9.97
CA HIS A 211 9.55 -10.37 9.78
C HIS A 211 9.89 -10.21 8.30
N LEU A 212 9.61 -11.24 7.50
CA LEU A 212 9.83 -11.19 6.07
C LEU A 212 8.92 -10.15 5.40
N TRP A 213 7.64 -10.11 5.76
CA TRP A 213 6.70 -9.08 5.30
C TRP A 213 7.19 -7.68 5.71
N GLY A 214 7.60 -7.48 6.96
CA GLY A 214 8.11 -6.20 7.44
C GLY A 214 9.38 -5.74 6.70
N LEU A 215 10.29 -6.67 6.39
CA LEU A 215 11.49 -6.39 5.59
C LEU A 215 11.12 -5.92 4.18
N PHE A 216 10.27 -6.66 3.47
CA PHE A 216 9.86 -6.28 2.11
C PHE A 216 9.01 -5.01 2.08
N TYR A 217 8.19 -4.78 3.10
CA TYR A 217 7.46 -3.54 3.28
C TYR A 217 8.42 -2.33 3.37
N PHE A 218 9.50 -2.48 4.13
CA PHE A 218 10.56 -1.48 4.22
C PHE A 218 11.34 -1.31 2.90
N LEU A 219 11.69 -2.42 2.23
CA LEU A 219 12.39 -2.37 0.94
C LEU A 219 11.55 -1.66 -0.13
N VAL A 220 10.24 -1.90 -0.19
CA VAL A 220 9.34 -1.20 -1.12
C VAL A 220 9.31 0.30 -0.83
N TRP A 221 9.36 0.72 0.45
CA TRP A 221 9.42 2.13 0.78
C TRP A 221 10.70 2.80 0.24
N ILE A 222 11.84 2.10 0.30
CA ILE A 222 13.11 2.57 -0.26
C ILE A 222 13.07 2.59 -1.79
N PHE A 223 12.61 1.51 -2.42
CA PHE A 223 12.73 1.32 -3.87
C PHE A 223 11.54 1.86 -4.67
N ASN A 224 10.61 2.61 -4.06
CA ASN A 224 9.43 3.07 -4.79
C ASN A 224 9.78 3.99 -5.99
N PRO A 225 8.92 4.07 -7.03
CA PRO A 225 9.19 4.87 -8.23
C PRO A 225 9.48 6.35 -7.97
N VAL A 226 8.89 6.94 -6.92
CA VAL A 226 9.15 8.34 -6.54
C VAL A 226 10.56 8.49 -5.98
N THR A 227 11.01 7.58 -5.12
CA THR A 227 12.38 7.58 -4.57
C THR A 227 13.41 7.34 -5.67
N VAL A 228 13.17 6.35 -6.53
CA VAL A 228 14.07 6.03 -7.66
C VAL A 228 14.20 7.26 -8.58
N SER A 229 13.07 7.80 -9.07
CA SER A 229 13.11 8.91 -10.03
C SER A 229 13.56 10.25 -9.43
N ARG A 230 13.13 10.61 -8.22
CA ARG A 230 13.37 11.97 -7.69
C ARG A 230 14.57 12.08 -6.76
N ILE A 231 14.97 10.98 -6.11
CA ILE A 231 16.05 11.02 -5.11
C ILE A 231 17.31 10.39 -5.68
N TRP A 232 17.20 9.23 -6.33
CA TRP A 232 18.39 8.50 -6.82
C TRP A 232 18.85 9.00 -8.20
N PHE A 233 17.90 9.30 -9.10
CA PHE A 233 18.16 9.71 -10.47
C PHE A 233 17.55 11.09 -10.79
N ASN A 234 17.81 12.07 -9.91
CA ASN A 234 17.29 13.43 -10.06
C ASN A 234 17.82 14.15 -11.33
N GLU A 235 19.00 13.76 -11.80
CA GLU A 235 19.59 14.26 -13.04
C GLU A 235 19.88 13.08 -13.97
N ILE A 236 19.26 13.08 -15.14
CA ILE A 236 19.47 12.07 -16.19
C ILE A 236 20.23 12.76 -17.32
N ASN A 237 21.50 12.41 -17.47
CA ASN A 237 22.38 13.10 -18.43
C ASN A 237 22.62 12.29 -19.70
N ASN A 238 22.56 10.96 -19.60
CA ASN A 238 22.85 10.04 -20.69
C ASN A 238 21.97 8.78 -20.62
N MET A 239 22.03 7.96 -21.67
CA MET A 239 21.27 6.71 -21.77
C MET A 239 21.63 5.68 -20.70
N SER A 240 22.88 5.67 -20.23
CA SER A 240 23.31 4.75 -19.17
C SER A 240 22.56 5.01 -17.85
N ASP A 241 22.40 6.29 -17.48
CA ASP A 241 21.63 6.69 -16.30
C ASP A 241 20.17 6.21 -16.39
N VAL A 242 19.58 6.32 -17.59
CA VAL A 242 18.23 5.81 -17.88
C VAL A 242 18.16 4.30 -17.68
N ILE A 243 19.11 3.55 -18.26
CA ILE A 243 19.16 2.09 -18.15
C ILE A 243 19.27 1.65 -16.69
N ILE A 244 20.09 2.35 -15.88
CA ILE A 244 20.24 2.07 -14.46
C ILE A 244 18.94 2.39 -13.70
N ALA A 245 18.28 3.50 -14.00
CA ALA A 245 16.99 3.83 -13.39
C ALA A 245 15.94 2.75 -13.65
N TYR A 246 15.83 2.24 -14.89
CA TYR A 246 14.93 1.14 -15.22
C TYR A 246 15.32 -0.18 -14.54
N ASN A 247 16.60 -0.47 -14.32
CA ASN A 247 16.99 -1.62 -13.48
C ASN A 247 16.45 -1.50 -12.05
N ALA A 248 16.52 -0.30 -11.46
CA ALA A 248 15.99 -0.06 -10.13
C ALA A 248 14.46 -0.17 -10.07
N LEU A 249 13.74 0.27 -11.11
CA LEU A 249 12.29 0.11 -11.24
C LEU A 249 11.89 -1.37 -11.35
N VAL A 250 12.58 -2.17 -12.16
CA VAL A 250 12.34 -3.63 -12.25
C VAL A 250 12.49 -4.30 -10.89
N VAL A 251 13.53 -3.94 -10.11
CA VAL A 251 13.73 -4.45 -8.75
C VAL A 251 12.59 -4.01 -7.83
N SER A 252 12.13 -2.76 -7.95
CA SER A 252 10.97 -2.25 -7.21
C SER A 252 9.71 -3.10 -7.45
N ASP A 253 9.40 -3.38 -8.71
CA ASP A 253 8.23 -4.15 -9.09
C ASP A 253 8.29 -5.58 -8.55
N ILE A 254 9.47 -6.22 -8.60
CA ILE A 254 9.67 -7.55 -7.99
C ILE A 254 9.42 -7.50 -6.48
N PHE A 255 9.87 -6.45 -5.78
CA PHE A 255 9.57 -6.28 -4.36
C PHE A 255 8.07 -6.09 -4.09
N LEU A 256 7.34 -5.38 -4.96
CA LEU A 256 5.88 -5.28 -4.87
C LEU A 256 5.23 -6.66 -5.03
N VAL A 257 5.63 -7.44 -6.03
CA VAL A 257 5.12 -8.81 -6.23
C VAL A 257 5.27 -9.65 -4.96
N ILE A 258 6.48 -9.67 -4.39
CA ILE A 258 6.80 -10.42 -3.18
C ILE A 258 6.00 -9.90 -1.98
N LEU A 259 5.88 -8.58 -1.82
CA LEU A 259 5.11 -7.95 -0.74
C LEU A 259 3.63 -8.37 -0.79
N GLY A 260 3.03 -8.44 -1.98
CA GLY A 260 1.64 -8.87 -2.17
C GLY A 260 1.41 -10.30 -1.68
N PHE A 261 2.27 -11.24 -2.09
CA PHE A 261 2.20 -12.63 -1.61
C PHE A 261 2.43 -12.75 -0.11
N LEU A 262 3.39 -12.01 0.46
CA LEU A 262 3.64 -12.00 1.90
C LEU A 262 2.45 -11.45 2.68
N ALA A 263 1.76 -10.42 2.17
CA ALA A 263 0.56 -9.88 2.78
C ALA A 263 -0.59 -10.91 2.80
N ILE A 264 -0.77 -11.67 1.72
CA ILE A 264 -1.73 -12.80 1.67
C ILE A 264 -1.38 -13.83 2.76
N LEU A 265 -0.11 -14.27 2.81
CA LEU A 265 0.35 -15.26 3.77
C LEU A 265 0.16 -14.79 5.22
N VAL A 266 0.52 -13.55 5.53
CA VAL A 266 0.41 -12.98 6.87
C VAL A 266 -1.04 -12.87 7.31
N THR A 267 -1.94 -12.40 6.44
CA THR A 267 -3.36 -12.22 6.77
C THR A 267 -4.07 -13.54 6.97
N ILE A 268 -3.82 -14.53 6.11
CA ILE A 268 -4.35 -15.90 6.26
C ILE A 268 -3.83 -16.54 7.56
N LYS A 269 -2.52 -16.50 7.82
CA LYS A 269 -1.94 -17.11 9.03
C LYS A 269 -2.47 -16.48 10.30
N LEU A 270 -2.57 -15.15 10.35
CA LEU A 270 -3.13 -14.46 11.50
C LEU A 270 -4.59 -14.85 11.73
N HIS A 271 -5.38 -14.97 10.67
CA HIS A 271 -6.77 -15.38 10.78
C HIS A 271 -6.93 -16.80 11.32
N LEU A 272 -6.15 -17.74 10.80
CA LEU A 272 -6.17 -19.13 11.27
C LEU A 272 -5.76 -19.22 12.75
N LEU A 273 -4.73 -18.47 13.16
CA LEU A 273 -4.33 -18.39 14.58
C LEU A 273 -5.47 -17.86 15.45
N GLN A 274 -6.13 -16.79 15.02
CA GLN A 274 -7.27 -16.21 15.74
C GLN A 274 -8.47 -17.16 15.82
N GLN A 275 -8.73 -17.95 14.77
CA GLN A 275 -9.78 -18.96 14.78
C GLN A 275 -9.45 -20.10 15.75
N TYR A 276 -8.21 -20.61 15.71
CA TYR A 276 -7.79 -21.67 16.61
C TYR A 276 -7.82 -21.23 18.07
N LYS A 277 -7.31 -20.02 18.39
CA LYS A 277 -7.42 -19.47 19.75
C LYS A 277 -8.86 -19.27 20.19
N ARG A 278 -9.76 -18.87 19.28
CA ARG A 278 -11.20 -18.73 19.58
C ARG A 278 -11.81 -20.07 20.00
N GLU A 279 -11.45 -21.16 19.33
CA GLU A 279 -11.96 -22.51 19.67
C GLU A 279 -11.55 -22.92 21.09
N LEU A 280 -10.34 -22.58 21.52
CA LEU A 280 -9.85 -22.86 22.87
C LEU A 280 -10.51 -21.97 23.94
N VAL A 281 -10.66 -20.67 23.65
CA VAL A 281 -11.15 -19.67 24.60
C VAL A 281 -12.68 -19.66 24.73
N GLY A 282 -13.39 -20.08 23.68
CA GLY A 282 -14.85 -20.10 23.63
C GLY A 282 -15.48 -18.74 23.28
N PHE A 283 -16.80 -18.62 23.51
CA PHE A 283 -17.58 -17.45 23.11
C PHE A 283 -17.57 -16.38 24.19
N ILE A 284 -16.84 -15.28 23.94
CA ILE A 284 -16.73 -14.16 24.87
C ILE A 284 -17.33 -12.91 24.24
N LYS A 285 -18.17 -12.22 25.02
CA LYS A 285 -18.68 -10.89 24.69
C LYS A 285 -17.84 -9.84 25.40
N VAL A 286 -17.37 -8.86 24.64
CA VAL A 286 -16.61 -7.72 25.14
C VAL A 286 -17.53 -6.53 25.20
N GLN A 287 -17.55 -5.83 26.34
CA GLN A 287 -18.19 -4.52 26.46
C GLN A 287 -17.15 -3.42 26.25
N PRO A 288 -17.27 -2.61 25.18
CA PRO A 288 -16.39 -1.47 24.97
C PRO A 288 -16.52 -0.45 26.12
N LYS A 289 -15.41 0.19 26.49
CA LYS A 289 -15.44 1.26 27.50
C LYS A 289 -16.12 2.50 26.90
N ILE A 290 -17.20 2.95 27.54
CA ILE A 290 -17.88 4.20 27.18
C ILE A 290 -16.97 5.37 27.59
N PRO A 291 -16.65 6.32 26.69
CA PRO A 291 -15.95 7.54 27.07
C PRO A 291 -16.86 8.34 27.99
N VAL A 292 -16.38 8.60 29.20
CA VAL A 292 -17.09 9.43 30.16
C VAL A 292 -16.88 10.87 29.74
N ASP A 293 -17.96 11.64 29.52
CA ASP A 293 -17.87 13.06 29.25
C ASP A 293 -17.17 13.74 30.45
N PRO A 294 -16.08 14.52 30.24
CA PRO A 294 -15.42 15.24 31.32
C PRO A 294 -16.39 16.08 32.17
N ILE A 295 -17.40 16.69 31.55
CA ILE A 295 -18.39 17.53 32.23
C ILE A 295 -19.31 16.66 33.09
N GLU A 296 -19.80 15.55 32.55
CA GLU A 296 -20.64 14.60 33.28
C GLU A 296 -19.89 13.96 34.45
N LYS A 297 -18.61 13.67 34.27
CA LYS A 297 -17.73 13.19 35.35
C LYS A 297 -17.56 14.26 36.44
N LEU A 298 -17.32 15.51 36.05
CA LEU A 298 -17.21 16.64 36.99
C LEU A 298 -18.51 16.84 37.77
N LEU A 299 -19.67 16.78 37.11
CA LEU A 299 -20.98 16.90 37.77
C LEU A 299 -21.22 15.76 38.77
N ASN A 300 -20.93 14.52 38.38
CA ASN A 300 -21.04 13.36 39.28
C ASN A 300 -20.07 13.42 40.48
N ASP A 301 -18.88 13.96 40.28
CA ASP A 301 -17.88 14.13 41.36
C ASP A 301 -18.26 15.28 42.30
N ILE A 302 -18.96 16.32 41.82
CA ILE A 302 -19.53 17.41 42.64
C ILE A 302 -20.69 16.87 43.50
N ASP A 303 -21.62 16.13 42.90
CA ASP A 303 -22.75 15.53 43.63
C ASP A 303 -22.28 14.56 44.72
N LYS A 304 -21.23 13.77 44.47
CA LYS A 304 -20.65 12.86 45.47
C LYS A 304 -19.95 13.57 46.63
N LYS A 305 -19.48 14.82 46.45
CA LYS A 305 -18.90 15.62 47.54
C LYS A 305 -19.95 16.38 48.37
N SER A 306 -21.20 16.40 47.90
CA SER A 306 -22.32 17.08 48.58
C SER A 306 -23.13 16.17 49.52
N LYS A 307 -22.78 14.88 49.59
CA LYS A 307 -23.28 13.89 50.56
C LYS A 307 -22.20 13.55 51.57
#